data_AF-A0A2Z4IRR1-F1
#
_entry.id   AF-A0A2Z4IRR1-F1
#
_cell.length_a   1.000
_cell.length_b   1.000
_cell.length_c   1.000
_cell.angle_alpha   90.00
_cell.angle_beta   90.00
_cell.angle_gamma   90.00
#
_symmetry.space_group_name_H-M   'P 1'
#
loop_
_entity.id
_entity.type
_entity.pdbx_description
1 polymer ?
#
loop_
_entity_poly.entity_id
_entity_poly.type
_entity_poly.pdbx_seq_one_letter_code
_entity_poly.pdbx_strand_id
1 'polypeptide(L)'
;MGLTLHYAAGDQLRAVRVDALGGPQVFAGDTALVGRVPSELERWVEVRAERREPDPELFYLPGGEIGSVSLGLALCLQRAGDRLLTRPVFLSSDTMEDSYDKLGRDAWVIS
;
A
#
# COMPACT_ATOMS: atom_id res chain seq x y z
N MET A 1 18.26 -0.01 2.05
CA MET A 1 17.18 -0.96 1.68
C MET A 1 16.03 -0.12 1.14
N GLY A 2 15.32 -0.54 0.09
CA GLY A 2 14.24 0.23 -0.55
C GLY A 2 12.97 0.31 0.31
N LEU A 3 13.12 0.91 1.49
CA LEU A 3 12.07 1.18 2.46
C LEU A 3 12.09 2.67 2.76
N THR A 4 10.92 3.30 2.73
CA THR A 4 10.74 4.68 3.19
C THR A 4 9.76 4.68 4.36
N LEU A 5 10.19 5.25 5.48
CA LEU A 5 9.42 5.32 6.71
C LEU A 5 8.88 6.74 6.87
N HIS A 6 7.58 6.87 7.06
CA HIS A 6 6.92 8.15 7.31
C HIS A 6 6.55 8.24 8.78
N TYR A 7 6.93 9.34 9.41
CA TYR A 7 6.72 9.58 10.84
C TYR A 7 5.90 10.85 11.06
N ALA A 8 5.11 10.84 12.13
CA ALA A 8 4.54 12.03 12.74
C ALA A 8 5.54 12.67 13.72
N ALA A 9 5.14 13.80 14.31
CA ALA A 9 5.85 14.36 15.47
C ALA A 9 5.97 13.32 16.60
N GLY A 10 7.10 13.34 17.30
CA GLY A 10 7.37 12.39 18.39
C GLY A 10 7.70 10.97 17.92
N ASP A 11 8.25 10.82 16.72
CA ASP A 11 8.71 9.54 16.14
C ASP A 11 7.64 8.46 16.01
N GLN A 12 6.36 8.86 15.94
CA GLN A 12 5.26 7.93 15.71
C GLN A 12 5.25 7.48 14.25
N LEU A 13 5.43 6.19 13.99
CA LEU A 13 5.37 5.63 12.64
C LEU A 13 3.94 5.75 12.06
N ARG A 14 3.83 6.42 10.92
CA ARG A 14 2.58 6.61 10.17
C ARG A 14 2.44 5.60 9.06
N ALA A 15 3.53 5.38 8.31
CA ALA A 15 3.52 4.49 7.17
C ALA A 15 4.90 3.93 6.81
N VAL A 16 4.89 2.81 6.08
CA VAL A 16 6.06 2.19 5.48
C VAL A 16 5.79 1.96 4.00
N ARG A 17 6.54 2.64 3.14
CA ARG A 17 6.54 2.38 1.69
C ARG A 17 7.64 1.39 1.34
N VAL A 18 7.31 0.40 0.53
CA VAL A 18 8.26 -0.64 0.09
C VAL A 18 8.49 -0.54 -1.41
N ASP A 19 9.71 -0.18 -1.83
CA ASP A 19 10.07 0.03 -3.23
C ASP A 19 9.98 -1.28 -4.04
N ALA A 20 9.36 -1.23 -5.22
CA ALA A 20 9.08 -2.41 -6.04
C ALA A 20 10.34 -3.13 -6.56
N LEU A 21 11.43 -2.39 -6.78
CA LEU A 21 12.67 -2.90 -7.39
C LEU A 21 13.83 -3.14 -6.40
N GLY A 22 13.76 -2.55 -5.21
CA GLY A 22 14.86 -2.57 -4.24
C GLY A 22 14.42 -2.74 -2.78
N GLY A 23 13.11 -2.85 -2.55
CA GLY A 23 12.53 -3.17 -1.26
C GLY A 23 12.51 -4.68 -0.99
N PRO A 24 12.37 -5.08 0.27
CA PRO A 24 12.14 -6.48 0.62
C PRO A 24 10.80 -6.97 0.06
N GLN A 25 10.70 -8.27 -0.22
CA GLN A 25 9.41 -8.87 -0.52
C GLN A 25 8.55 -8.93 0.75
N VAL A 26 7.29 -8.51 0.64
CA VAL A 26 6.28 -8.69 1.69
C VAL A 26 5.22 -9.68 1.20
N PHE A 27 4.78 -10.55 2.10
CA PHE A 27 3.77 -11.58 1.84
C PHE A 27 2.56 -11.39 2.75
N ALA A 28 1.37 -11.60 2.18
CA ALA A 28 0.13 -11.80 2.93
C ALA A 28 -0.35 -13.23 2.69
N GLY A 29 -0.07 -14.12 3.66
CA GLY A 29 -0.15 -15.56 3.42
C GLY A 29 0.86 -15.96 2.35
N ASP A 30 0.41 -16.65 1.31
CA ASP A 30 1.26 -17.09 0.19
C ASP A 30 1.35 -16.05 -0.95
N THR A 31 0.69 -14.90 -0.81
CA THR A 31 0.63 -13.87 -1.85
C THR A 31 1.70 -12.81 -1.65
N ALA A 32 2.59 -12.69 -2.64
CA ALA A 32 3.58 -11.63 -2.76
C ALA A 32 2.92 -10.28 -3.06
N LEU A 33 3.27 -9.22 -2.33
CA LEU A 33 2.67 -7.88 -2.47
C LEU A 33 3.55 -6.87 -3.22
N VAL A 34 4.86 -7.04 -3.18
CA VAL A 34 5.85 -6.12 -3.78
C VAL A 34 6.21 -6.58 -5.19
N GLY A 35 6.36 -5.65 -6.14
CA GLY A 35 6.86 -5.92 -7.48
C GLY A 35 5.93 -6.72 -8.38
N ARG A 36 4.62 -6.74 -8.11
CA ARG A 36 3.61 -7.52 -8.85
C ARG A 36 2.98 -6.71 -9.97
N VAL A 37 2.26 -7.40 -10.85
CA VAL A 37 1.38 -6.77 -11.83
C VAL A 37 0.19 -6.13 -11.09
N PRO A 38 -0.13 -4.84 -11.32
CA PRO A 38 -1.19 -4.14 -10.59
C PRO A 38 -2.54 -4.84 -10.66
N SER A 39 -3.00 -5.18 -11.86
CA SER A 39 -4.30 -5.80 -12.07
C SER A 39 -4.46 -7.18 -11.43
N GLU A 40 -3.37 -7.94 -11.28
CA GLU A 40 -3.39 -9.23 -10.58
C GLU A 40 -3.56 -9.03 -9.07
N LEU A 41 -2.84 -8.06 -8.50
CA LEU A 41 -2.86 -7.82 -7.06
C LEU A 41 -4.13 -7.08 -6.61
N GLU A 42 -4.63 -6.14 -7.41
CA GLU A 42 -5.91 -5.47 -7.18
C GLU A 42 -7.05 -6.50 -7.11
N ARG A 43 -7.15 -7.38 -8.12
CA ARG A 43 -8.13 -8.47 -8.11
C ARG A 43 -7.98 -9.41 -6.92
N TRP A 44 -6.74 -9.69 -6.50
CA TRP A 44 -6.52 -10.50 -5.30
C TRP A 44 -7.02 -9.80 -4.03
N VAL A 45 -6.82 -8.48 -3.90
CA VAL A 45 -7.34 -7.68 -2.77
C VAL A 45 -8.87 -7.68 -2.76
N GLU A 46 -9.51 -7.49 -3.92
CA GLU A 46 -10.97 -7.55 -4.06
C GLU A 46 -11.53 -8.91 -3.58
N VAL A 47 -11.01 -10.01 -4.13
CA VAL A 47 -11.44 -11.38 -3.76
C VAL A 47 -11.16 -11.70 -2.30
N ARG A 48 -10.08 -11.16 -1.75
CA ARG A 48 -9.76 -11.32 -0.32
C ARG A 48 -10.79 -10.59 0.55
N ALA A 49 -11.21 -9.40 0.15
CA ALA A 49 -12.15 -8.59 0.92
C ALA A 49 -13.55 -9.17 0.96
N GLU A 50 -14.03 -9.78 -0.14
CA GLU A 50 -15.31 -10.50 -0.20
C GLU A 50 -15.45 -11.61 0.87
N ARG A 51 -14.33 -12.10 1.40
CA ARG A 51 -14.27 -13.24 2.33
C ARG A 51 -13.97 -12.83 3.77
N ARG A 52 -13.95 -11.53 4.09
CA ARG A 52 -13.54 -11.02 5.41
C ARG A 52 -14.49 -9.99 5.99
N GLU A 53 -14.63 -10.06 7.31
CA GLU A 53 -15.08 -8.96 8.15
C GLU A 53 -13.85 -8.19 8.69
N PRO A 54 -13.98 -6.90 9.04
CA PRO A 54 -15.20 -6.08 8.99
C PRO A 54 -15.54 -5.53 7.60
N ASP A 55 -16.82 -5.21 7.39
CA ASP A 55 -17.29 -4.42 6.26
C ASP A 55 -17.31 -2.93 6.68
N PRO A 56 -16.60 -2.01 5.99
CA PRO A 56 -15.84 -2.20 4.76
C PRO A 56 -14.37 -2.61 4.96
N GLU A 57 -13.96 -3.68 4.30
CA GLU A 57 -12.56 -4.14 4.24
C GLU A 57 -11.75 -3.42 3.14
N LEU A 58 -12.43 -2.92 2.10
CA LEU A 58 -11.82 -2.15 1.02
C LEU A 58 -11.99 -0.66 1.26
N PHE A 59 -10.95 0.10 0.92
CA PHE A 59 -11.03 1.55 0.75
C PHE A 59 -10.34 1.94 -0.54
N TYR A 60 -10.68 3.14 -1.05
CA TYR A 60 -10.03 3.72 -2.21
C TYR A 60 -9.39 5.03 -1.82
N LEU A 61 -8.14 5.21 -2.23
CA LEU A 61 -7.44 6.47 -2.10
C LEU A 61 -7.88 7.44 -3.20
N PRO A 62 -7.77 8.76 -2.97
CA PRO A 62 -8.02 9.79 -3.98
C PRO A 62 -7.33 9.60 -5.34
N GLY A 63 -6.19 8.91 -5.40
CA GLY A 63 -5.48 8.59 -6.65
C GLY A 63 -6.07 7.38 -7.41
N GLY A 64 -7.08 6.72 -6.84
CA GLY A 64 -7.70 5.51 -7.39
C GLY A 64 -7.05 4.21 -6.91
N GLU A 65 -6.04 4.27 -6.06
CA GLU A 65 -5.41 3.09 -5.48
C GLU A 65 -6.38 2.36 -4.54
N ILE A 66 -6.47 1.04 -4.70
CA ILE A 66 -7.22 0.18 -3.78
C ILE A 66 -6.41 -0.08 -2.50
N GLY A 67 -7.10 -0.16 -1.37
CA GLY A 67 -6.54 -0.52 -0.08
C GLY A 67 -7.33 -1.57 0.67
N SER A 68 -6.70 -2.17 1.67
CA SER A 68 -7.26 -3.17 2.57
C SER A 68 -7.07 -2.73 4.01
N VAL A 69 -8.18 -2.61 4.76
CA VAL A 69 -8.20 -2.19 6.16
C VAL A 69 -7.50 -3.22 7.03
N SER A 70 -7.84 -4.52 6.89
CA SER A 70 -7.25 -5.57 7.72
C SER A 70 -5.75 -5.77 7.51
N LEU A 71 -5.23 -5.42 6.33
CA LEU A 71 -3.79 -5.45 6.05
C LEU A 71 -3.07 -4.14 6.36
N GLY A 72 -3.82 -3.06 6.62
CA GLY A 72 -3.29 -1.71 6.67
C GLY A 72 -2.50 -1.36 5.42
N LEU A 73 -3.07 -1.62 4.25
CA LEU A 73 -2.35 -1.60 2.98
C LEU A 73 -3.03 -0.66 2.00
N ALA A 74 -2.24 0.17 1.32
CA ALA A 74 -2.60 0.82 0.06
C ALA A 74 -1.72 0.29 -1.08
N LEU A 75 -2.34 -0.11 -2.19
CA LEU A 75 -1.64 -0.59 -3.38
C LEU A 75 -1.23 0.58 -4.29
N CYS A 76 -0.12 1.22 -3.95
CA CYS A 76 0.51 2.20 -4.83
C CYS A 76 1.37 1.54 -5.90
N LEU A 77 1.70 2.31 -6.93
CA LEU A 77 2.45 1.82 -8.09
C LEU A 77 3.82 2.50 -8.21
N GLN A 78 4.77 1.78 -8.79
CA GLN A 78 6.08 2.27 -9.19
C GLN A 78 6.33 1.97 -10.67
N ARG A 79 6.93 2.91 -11.39
CA ARG A 79 7.34 2.72 -12.77
C ARG A 79 8.69 2.01 -12.82
N ALA A 80 8.76 0.95 -13.61
CA ALA A 80 9.95 0.19 -13.89
C ALA A 80 10.12 0.09 -15.42
N GLY A 81 10.68 1.15 -16.01
CA GLY A 81 10.76 1.28 -17.47
C GLY A 81 9.37 1.41 -18.10
N ASP A 82 9.02 0.46 -18.96
CA ASP A 82 7.72 0.37 -19.65
C ASP A 82 6.62 -0.29 -18.80
N ARG A 83 6.96 -0.79 -17.61
CA ARG A 83 6.03 -1.51 -16.72
C ARG A 83 5.65 -0.70 -15.50
N LEU A 84 4.44 -0.93 -15.01
CA LEU A 84 4.01 -0.54 -13.66
C LEU A 84 4.06 -1.77 -12.77
N LEU A 85 4.60 -1.61 -11.57
CA LEU A 85 4.73 -2.64 -10.55
C LEU A 85 4.11 -2.17 -9.24
N THR A 86 3.58 -3.11 -8.47
CA THR A 86 3.04 -2.81 -7.14
C THR A 86 4.15 -2.42 -6.16
N ARG A 87 3.90 -1.34 -5.42
CA ARG A 87 4.79 -0.73 -4.43
C ARG A 87 3.94 -0.44 -3.18
N PRO A 88 3.73 -1.43 -2.30
CA PRO A 88 2.78 -1.32 -1.22
C PRO A 88 3.19 -0.23 -0.23
N VAL A 89 2.19 0.49 0.28
CA VAL A 89 2.31 1.42 1.40
C VAL A 89 1.52 0.84 2.56
N PHE A 90 2.22 0.46 3.62
CA PHE A 90 1.59 0.03 4.87
C PHE A 90 1.29 1.23 5.74
N LEU A 91 0.08 1.32 6.24
CA LEU A 91 -0.46 2.44 7.00
C LEU A 91 -0.78 1.99 8.42
N SER A 92 -0.46 2.83 9.40
CA SER A 92 -1.02 2.67 10.75
C SER A 92 -2.54 2.89 10.73
N SER A 93 -3.26 2.34 11.70
CA SER A 93 -4.72 2.53 11.84
C SER A 93 -5.13 4.00 11.84
N ASP A 94 -4.42 4.84 12.58
CA ASP A 94 -4.68 6.28 12.61
C ASP A 94 -4.43 6.94 11.24
N THR A 95 -3.44 6.47 10.47
CA THR A 95 -3.14 7.06 9.16
C THR A 95 -4.16 6.66 8.09
N MET A 96 -4.82 5.51 8.22
CA MET A 96 -5.80 5.07 7.23
C MET A 96 -7.01 6.00 7.13
N GLU A 97 -7.44 6.58 8.25
CA GLU A 97 -8.62 7.46 8.29
C GLU A 97 -8.43 8.74 7.45
N ASP A 98 -7.23 9.36 7.51
CA ASP A 98 -6.91 10.63 6.84
C ASP A 98 -5.53 10.59 6.15
N SER A 99 -5.35 9.59 5.28
CA SER A 99 -4.02 9.27 4.73
C SER A 99 -3.35 10.40 3.95
N TYR A 100 -4.10 11.18 3.17
CA TYR A 100 -3.55 12.29 2.37
C TYR A 100 -3.21 13.54 3.19
N ASP A 101 -3.89 13.75 4.32
CA ASP A 101 -3.57 14.85 5.22
C ASP A 101 -2.39 14.50 6.13
N LYS A 102 -2.27 13.21 6.50
CA LYS A 102 -1.24 12.72 7.42
C LYS A 102 0.07 12.34 6.71
N LEU A 103 0.07 12.13 5.40
CA LEU A 103 1.26 11.77 4.61
C LEU A 103 1.54 12.77 3.50
N GLY A 104 2.82 13.07 3.29
CA GLY A 104 3.27 13.89 2.17
C GLY A 104 3.00 13.23 0.81
N ARG A 105 2.97 14.03 -0.26
CA ARG A 105 2.77 13.54 -1.63
C ARG A 105 3.77 12.46 -2.03
N ASP A 106 4.98 12.51 -1.51
CA ASP A 106 6.05 11.56 -1.78
C ASP A 106 5.67 10.11 -1.42
N ALA A 107 4.77 9.90 -0.43
CA ALA A 107 4.24 8.57 -0.13
C ALA A 107 3.48 7.95 -1.31
N TRP A 108 2.87 8.80 -2.16
CA TRP A 108 1.88 8.41 -3.17
C TRP A 108 2.38 8.51 -4.60
N VAL A 109 3.40 9.35 -4.88
CA VAL A 109 3.89 9.58 -6.25
C VAL A 109 4.31 8.27 -6.93
N ILE A 110 3.79 8.03 -8.13
CA ILE A 110 4.31 7.00 -9.03
C ILE A 110 5.71 7.46 -9.47
N SER A 111 6.73 6.84 -8.89
CA SER A 111 8.15 7.11 -9.18
C SER A 111 8.71 6.09 -10.15
#